data_AF-A0A074TG92-F1
#
_entry.id   AF-A0A074TG92-F1
#
_cell.length_a   1.000
_cell.length_b   1.000
_cell.length_c   1.000
_cell.angle_alpha   90.00
_cell.angle_beta   90.00
_cell.angle_gamma   90.00
#
_symmetry.space_group_name_H-M   'P 1'
#
loop_
_entity.id
_entity.type
_entity.pdbx_description
1 polymer ?
#
loop_
_entity_poly.entity_id
_entity_poly.type
_entity_poly.pdbx_seq_one_letter_code
_entity_poly.pdbx_strand_id
1 'polypeptide(L)'
;MLSYSQFSMLRRIVLGLSGLVCLLYAVLALIMRNPAPISPWLPWMSGALGLFVIFAAARLAGPDQVRRAKDELFRHDAQTAQRVGFWVALSLYPIFAIPLSLDLIAWPVAFAAMGTLSAAAFLLSFVWCDMRGG
;
A
#
# COMPACT_ATOMS: atom_id res chain seq x y z
N MET A 1 4.24 18.32 20.95
CA MET A 1 3.53 17.04 21.17
C MET A 1 2.52 16.86 20.04
N LEU A 2 2.63 15.81 19.24
CA LEU A 2 1.64 15.50 18.20
C LEU A 2 0.36 15.00 18.87
N SER A 3 -0.79 15.58 18.52
CA SER A 3 -2.08 15.08 18.98
C SER A 3 -2.46 13.79 18.24
N TYR A 4 -3.29 12.94 18.85
CA TYR A 4 -3.83 11.71 18.25
C TYR A 4 -4.40 11.93 16.84
N SER A 5 -5.21 12.98 16.65
CA SER A 5 -5.85 13.30 15.37
C SER A 5 -4.83 13.63 14.28
N GLN A 6 -3.74 14.34 14.63
CA GLN A 6 -2.67 14.71 13.71
C GLN A 6 -1.86 13.48 13.29
N PHE A 7 -1.59 12.57 14.22
CA PHE A 7 -0.88 11.32 13.92
C PHE A 7 -1.70 10.42 12.99
N SER A 8 -3.00 10.26 13.27
CA SER A 8 -3.91 9.48 12.42
C SER A 8 -4.01 10.08 11.01
N MET A 9 -4.21 11.40 10.91
CA MET A 9 -4.27 12.10 9.62
C MET A 9 -2.97 11.96 8.82
N LEU A 10 -1.81 12.12 9.47
CA LEU A 10 -0.51 11.94 8.82
C LEU A 10 -0.35 10.52 8.26
N ARG A 11 -0.68 9.50 9.07
CA ARG A 11 -0.63 8.10 8.64
C ARG A 11 -1.51 7.85 7.43
N ARG A 12 -2.75 8.36 7.42
CA ARG A 12 -3.68 8.23 6.28
C ARG A 12 -3.11 8.82 5.01
N ILE A 13 -2.60 10.05 5.09
CA ILE A 13 -2.02 10.75 3.92
C ILE A 13 -0.81 9.97 3.40
N VAL A 14 0.12 9.59 4.28
CA VAL A 14 1.35 8.91 3.90
C VAL A 14 1.06 7.55 3.27
N LEU A 15 0.25 6.70 3.93
CA LEU A 15 -0.09 5.38 3.40
C LEU A 15 -0.93 5.48 2.12
N GLY A 16 -1.83 6.46 2.04
CA GLY A 16 -2.66 6.71 0.87
C GLY A 16 -1.83 7.11 -0.34
N LEU A 17 -0.88 8.05 -0.16
CA LEU A 17 0.04 8.45 -1.21
C LEU A 17 0.95 7.30 -1.65
N SER A 18 1.52 6.53 -0.72
CA SER A 18 2.33 5.34 -1.07
C SER A 18 1.48 4.30 -1.83
N GLY A 19 0.23 4.06 -1.41
CA GLY A 19 -0.70 3.17 -2.10
C GLY A 19 -1.05 3.64 -3.51
N LEU A 20 -1.30 4.94 -3.69
CA LEU A 20 -1.55 5.54 -5.02
C LEU A 20 -0.32 5.44 -5.92
N VAL A 21 0.88 5.66 -5.39
CA VAL A 21 2.13 5.49 -6.14
C VAL A 21 2.27 4.06 -6.64
N CYS A 22 2.01 3.06 -5.79
CA CYS A 22 2.03 1.66 -6.18
C CYS A 22 0.97 1.34 -7.25
N LEU A 23 -0.25 1.85 -7.10
CA LEU A 23 -1.32 1.65 -8.07
C LEU A 23 -0.97 2.24 -9.44
N LEU A 24 -0.53 3.49 -9.46
CA LEU A 24 -0.13 4.18 -10.69
C LEU A 24 1.05 3.49 -11.36
N TYR A 25 2.02 3.02 -10.57
CA TYR A 25 3.16 2.28 -11.10
C TYR A 25 2.73 0.98 -11.79
N ALA A 26 1.82 0.22 -11.18
CA ALA A 26 1.31 -1.01 -11.75
C ALA A 26 0.58 -0.76 -13.08
N VAL A 27 -0.31 0.23 -13.10
CA VAL A 27 -1.06 0.61 -14.31
C VAL A 27 -0.09 1.04 -15.42
N LEU A 28 0.92 1.83 -15.08
CA LEU A 28 1.91 2.30 -16.05
C LEU A 28 2.76 1.14 -16.59
N ALA A 29 3.17 0.19 -15.75
CA ALA A 29 3.92 -0.99 -16.14
C ALA A 29 3.13 -1.84 -17.15
N LEU A 30 1.82 -2.00 -16.92
CA LEU A 30 0.92 -2.73 -17.81
C LEU A 30 0.72 -2.02 -19.16
N ILE A 31 0.45 -0.71 -19.14
CA ILE A 31 0.21 0.08 -20.36
C ILE A 31 1.48 0.15 -21.22
N MET A 32 2.62 0.44 -20.61
CA MET A 32 3.89 0.56 -21.33
C MET A 32 4.53 -0.79 -21.67
N ARG A 33 3.97 -1.90 -21.17
CA ARG A 33 4.55 -3.26 -21.25
C ARG A 33 6.03 -3.28 -20.83
N ASN A 34 6.39 -2.42 -19.89
CA ASN A 34 7.75 -2.25 -19.41
C ASN A 34 7.75 -2.47 -17.89
N PRO A 35 8.59 -3.37 -17.35
CA PRO A 35 8.65 -3.61 -15.90
C PRO A 35 9.14 -2.38 -15.11
N ALA A 36 9.86 -1.47 -15.78
CA ALA A 36 10.40 -0.25 -15.20
C ALA A 36 9.96 0.97 -16.04
N PRO A 37 8.70 1.39 -15.95
CA PRO A 37 8.19 2.49 -16.78
C PRO A 37 8.85 3.85 -16.46
N ILE A 38 9.27 4.05 -15.21
CA ILE A 38 10.00 5.26 -14.77
C ILE A 38 11.29 4.86 -14.07
N SER A 39 11.18 4.42 -12.81
CA SER A 39 12.30 3.93 -12.01
C SER A 39 11.80 2.81 -11.10
N PRO A 40 12.47 1.65 -11.06
CA PRO A 40 12.09 0.52 -10.21
C PRO A 40 12.15 0.85 -8.71
N TRP A 41 12.90 1.89 -8.35
CA TRP A 41 13.05 2.33 -6.96
C TRP A 41 11.88 3.16 -6.44
N LEU A 42 11.02 3.69 -7.32
CA LEU A 42 10.01 4.66 -6.92
C LEU A 42 8.95 4.10 -5.94
N PRO A 43 8.37 2.90 -6.15
CA PRO A 43 7.49 2.27 -5.16
C PRO A 43 8.22 1.92 -3.86
N TRP A 44 9.49 1.52 -3.94
CA TRP A 44 10.28 1.19 -2.75
C TRP A 44 10.57 2.44 -1.91
N MET A 45 11.00 3.52 -2.55
CA MET A 45 11.30 4.80 -1.89
C MET A 45 10.05 5.42 -1.27
N SER A 46 8.88 5.32 -1.94
CA SER A 46 7.63 5.84 -1.38
C SER A 46 7.20 5.08 -0.12
N GLY A 47 7.39 3.75 -0.10
CA GLY A 47 7.17 2.93 1.08
C GLY A 47 8.17 3.22 2.20
N ALA A 48 9.46 3.31 1.87
CA ALA A 48 10.53 3.57 2.84
C ALA A 48 10.41 4.96 3.48
N LEU A 49 10.10 5.99 2.69
CA LEU A 49 9.85 7.34 3.18
C LEU A 49 8.61 7.34 4.08
N GLY A 50 7.55 6.65 3.68
CA GLY A 50 6.34 6.55 4.50
C GLY A 50 6.60 5.88 5.86
N LEU A 51 7.37 4.79 5.86
CA LEU A 51 7.82 4.14 7.09
C LEU A 51 8.62 5.09 7.98
N PHE A 52 9.57 5.83 7.41
CA PHE A 52 10.40 6.78 8.15
C PHE A 52 9.56 7.90 8.77
N VAL A 53 8.62 8.48 8.02
CA VAL A 53 7.73 9.54 8.50
C VAL A 53 6.83 9.04 9.63
N ILE A 54 6.21 7.87 9.48
CA ILE A 54 5.35 7.29 10.52
C ILE A 54 6.16 6.96 11.77
N PHE A 55 7.38 6.43 11.60
CA PHE A 55 8.24 6.07 12.72
C PHE A 55 8.75 7.30 13.48
N ALA A 56 9.15 8.36 12.76
CA ALA A 56 9.53 9.63 13.36
C ALA A 56 8.35 10.26 14.12
N ALA A 57 7.15 10.27 13.51
CA ALA A 57 5.95 10.77 14.16
C ALA A 57 5.57 9.97 15.40
N ALA A 58 5.75 8.63 15.39
CA ALA A 58 5.51 7.78 16.54
C ALA A 58 6.48 8.09 17.71
N ARG A 59 7.76 8.34 17.42
CA ARG A 59 8.71 8.77 18.45
C ARG A 59 8.36 10.14 19.04
N LEU A 60 7.86 11.07 18.22
CA LEU A 60 7.49 12.42 18.66
C LEU A 60 6.14 12.49 19.43
N ALA A 61 5.23 11.54 19.18
CA ALA A 61 3.93 11.47 19.85
C ALA A 61 4.03 10.88 21.28
N GLY A 62 5.03 10.05 21.55
CA GLY A 62 5.23 9.37 22.82
C GLY A 62 4.41 8.05 22.94
N PRO A 63 4.82 7.14 23.83
CA PRO A 63 4.29 5.78 23.90
C PRO A 63 2.78 5.71 24.19
N ASP A 64 2.24 6.61 25.01
CA ASP A 64 0.82 6.60 25.39
C ASP A 64 -0.09 6.96 24.21
N GLN A 65 0.32 7.93 23.39
CA GLN A 65 -0.46 8.32 22.21
C GLN A 65 -0.36 7.29 21.09
N VAL A 66 0.80 6.66 20.92
CA VAL A 66 0.96 5.52 19.98
C VAL A 66 0.11 4.34 20.42
N ARG A 67 -0.02 4.09 21.73
CA ARG A 67 -0.85 3.00 22.26
C ARG A 67 -2.33 3.27 22.04
N ARG A 68 -2.79 4.52 22.21
CA ARG A 68 -4.16 4.92 21.84
C ARG A 68 -4.41 4.84 20.33
N ALA A 69 -3.41 5.13 19.49
CA ALA A 69 -3.53 5.01 18.03
C ALA A 69 -3.40 3.59 17.48
N LYS A 70 -3.12 2.61 18.35
CA LYS A 70 -3.11 1.17 18.09
C LYS A 70 -4.18 0.46 18.92
N ASP A 71 -5.31 1.12 19.07
CA ASP A 71 -6.52 0.60 19.69
C ASP A 71 -7.11 -0.58 18.91
N GLU A 72 -8.19 -1.14 19.44
CA GLU A 72 -8.90 -2.26 18.84
C GLU A 72 -9.40 -1.93 17.43
N LEU A 73 -9.80 -0.68 17.22
CA LEU A 73 -10.22 -0.17 15.93
C LEU A 73 -9.10 -0.27 14.90
N PHE A 74 -7.91 0.26 15.20
CA PHE A 74 -6.76 0.13 14.31
C PHE A 74 -6.46 -1.34 13.94
N ARG A 75 -6.60 -2.26 14.90
CA ARG A 75 -6.38 -3.70 14.66
C ARG A 75 -7.44 -4.27 13.75
N HIS A 76 -8.70 -3.91 13.94
CA HIS A 76 -9.81 -4.34 13.10
C HIS A 76 -9.63 -3.86 11.65
N ASP A 77 -9.25 -2.59 11.46
CA ASP A 77 -8.98 -2.02 10.15
C ASP A 77 -7.79 -2.68 9.46
N ALA A 78 -6.71 -2.92 10.20
CA ALA A 78 -5.54 -3.63 9.70
C ALA A 78 -5.87 -5.06 9.27
N GLN A 79 -6.65 -5.80 10.06
CA GLN A 79 -7.10 -7.16 9.70
C GLN A 79 -7.99 -7.16 8.46
N THR A 80 -8.89 -6.19 8.34
CA THR A 80 -9.75 -6.05 7.17
C THR A 80 -8.92 -5.76 5.91
N ALA A 81 -7.98 -4.82 6.01
CA ALA A 81 -7.05 -4.51 4.92
C ALA A 81 -6.17 -5.71 4.55
N GLN A 82 -5.72 -6.51 5.52
CA GLN A 82 -4.98 -7.75 5.28
C GLN A 82 -5.81 -8.79 4.52
N ARG A 83 -7.08 -8.98 4.89
CA ARG A 83 -7.99 -9.89 4.16
C ARG A 83 -8.17 -9.44 2.72
N VAL A 84 -8.41 -8.14 2.49
CA VAL A 84 -8.54 -7.60 1.13
C VAL A 84 -7.23 -7.79 0.35
N GLY A 85 -6.09 -7.41 0.94
CA GLY A 85 -4.77 -7.58 0.31
C GLY A 85 -4.47 -9.03 -0.04
N PHE A 86 -4.80 -9.98 0.85
CA PHE A 86 -4.64 -11.41 0.60
C PHE A 86 -5.49 -11.89 -0.58
N TRP A 87 -6.78 -11.56 -0.59
CA TRP A 87 -7.68 -11.98 -1.68
C TRP A 87 -7.31 -11.34 -3.01
N VAL A 88 -6.88 -10.07 -3.01
CA VAL A 88 -6.37 -9.42 -4.22
C VAL A 88 -5.10 -10.10 -4.69
N ALA A 89 -4.12 -10.32 -3.82
CA ALA A 89 -2.87 -11.01 -4.17
C ALA A 89 -3.13 -12.41 -4.75
N LEU A 90 -4.04 -13.17 -4.15
CA LEU A 90 -4.44 -14.49 -4.63
C LEU A 90 -5.10 -14.42 -6.01
N SER A 91 -5.98 -13.43 -6.23
CA SER A 91 -6.69 -13.23 -7.50
C SER A 91 -5.77 -12.76 -8.63
N LEU A 92 -4.67 -12.08 -8.30
CA LEU A 92 -3.71 -11.62 -9.31
C LEU A 92 -3.05 -12.80 -10.05
N TYR A 93 -2.83 -13.95 -9.40
CA TYR A 93 -2.24 -15.11 -10.05
C TYR A 93 -3.05 -15.62 -11.25
N PRO A 94 -4.34 -15.99 -11.12
CA PRO A 94 -5.14 -16.41 -12.27
C PRO A 94 -5.37 -15.27 -13.28
N ILE A 95 -5.51 -14.02 -12.82
CA ILE A 95 -5.71 -12.86 -13.71
C ILE A 95 -4.49 -12.65 -14.61
N PHE A 96 -3.28 -12.78 -14.08
CA PHE A 96 -2.04 -12.63 -14.85
C PHE A 96 -1.61 -13.91 -15.57
N ALA A 97 -2.04 -15.09 -15.12
CA ALA A 97 -1.74 -16.36 -15.79
C ALA A 97 -2.28 -16.41 -17.23
N ILE A 98 -3.48 -15.89 -17.47
CA ILE A 98 -4.10 -15.85 -18.80
C ILE A 98 -3.26 -15.02 -19.79
N PRO A 99 -2.98 -13.72 -19.54
CA PRO A 99 -2.20 -12.92 -20.48
C PRO A 99 -0.73 -13.36 -20.56
N LEU A 100 -0.16 -13.99 -19.53
CA LEU A 100 1.14 -14.64 -19.61
C LEU A 100 1.11 -15.86 -20.55
N SER A 101 0.06 -16.69 -20.49
CA SER A 101 -0.08 -17.87 -21.36
C SER A 101 -0.29 -17.54 -22.84
N LEU A 102 -0.73 -16.32 -23.13
CA LEU A 102 -0.96 -15.80 -24.48
C LEU A 102 0.19 -14.91 -24.98
N ASP A 103 1.31 -14.85 -24.25
CA ASP A 103 2.45 -13.98 -24.53
C ASP A 103 2.09 -12.49 -24.70
N LEU A 104 0.99 -12.04 -24.09
CA LEU A 104 0.52 -10.65 -24.16
C LEU A 104 1.35 -9.72 -23.27
N ILE A 105 1.93 -10.26 -22.21
CA ILE A 105 2.78 -9.56 -21.24
C ILE A 105 3.99 -10.41 -20.89
N ALA A 106 5.14 -9.76 -20.71
CA ALA A 106 6.35 -10.44 -20.29
C ALA A 106 6.33 -10.71 -18.78
N TRP A 107 6.96 -11.80 -18.35
CA TRP A 107 7.12 -12.17 -16.94
C TRP A 107 7.58 -11.02 -16.02
N PRO A 108 8.60 -10.21 -16.38
CA PRO A 108 9.03 -9.10 -15.52
C PRO A 108 7.95 -8.04 -15.30
N VAL A 109 7.12 -7.77 -16.32
CA VAL A 109 6.02 -6.80 -16.25
C VAL A 109 4.93 -7.31 -15.32
N ALA A 110 4.58 -8.60 -15.45
CA ALA A 110 3.61 -9.25 -14.58
C ALA A 110 4.07 -9.20 -13.12
N PHE A 111 5.32 -9.56 -12.82
CA PHE A 111 5.85 -9.49 -11.45
C PHE A 111 5.84 -8.07 -10.87
N ALA A 112 6.28 -7.08 -11.65
CA ALA A 112 6.28 -5.69 -11.22
C ALA A 112 4.86 -5.18 -10.91
N ALA A 113 3.90 -5.46 -11.79
CA ALA A 113 2.50 -5.08 -11.62
C ALA A 113 1.84 -5.83 -10.45
N MET A 114 2.05 -7.15 -10.33
CA MET A 114 1.47 -7.95 -9.26
C MET A 114 1.98 -7.51 -7.88
N GLY A 115 3.29 -7.25 -7.73
CA GLY A 115 3.87 -6.80 -6.48
C GLY A 115 3.34 -5.43 -6.06
N THR A 116 3.27 -4.48 -6.99
CA THR A 116 2.78 -3.13 -6.72
C THR A 116 1.26 -3.08 -6.49
N LEU A 117 0.46 -3.88 -7.22
CA LEU A 117 -0.98 -4.01 -6.97
C LEU A 117 -1.29 -4.62 -5.61
N SER A 118 -0.52 -5.63 -5.17
CA SER A 118 -0.71 -6.24 -3.86
C SER A 118 -0.44 -5.23 -2.74
N ALA A 119 0.63 -4.44 -2.87
CA ALA A 119 0.93 -3.37 -1.93
C ALA A 119 -0.14 -2.27 -1.95
N ALA A 120 -0.57 -1.83 -3.13
CA ALA A 120 -1.62 -0.82 -3.28
C ALA A 120 -2.94 -1.28 -2.66
N ALA A 121 -3.34 -2.53 -2.89
CA ALA A 121 -4.57 -3.10 -2.35
C ALA A 121 -4.60 -3.05 -0.82
N PHE A 122 -3.51 -3.44 -0.15
CA PHE A 122 -3.42 -3.33 1.30
C PHE A 122 -3.47 -1.87 1.77
N LEU A 123 -2.59 -1.01 1.22
CA LEU A 123 -2.44 0.37 1.67
C LEU A 123 -3.71 1.20 1.48
N LEU A 124 -4.35 1.10 0.31
CA LEU A 124 -5.57 1.84 0.00
C LEU A 124 -6.76 1.31 0.78
N SER A 125 -6.87 -0.02 0.97
CA SER A 125 -7.95 -0.60 1.78
C SER A 125 -7.83 -0.21 3.25
N PHE A 126 -6.60 -0.15 3.77
CA PHE A 126 -6.35 0.32 5.12
C PHE A 126 -6.79 1.77 5.30
N VAL A 127 -6.38 2.67 4.39
CA VAL A 127 -6.79 4.08 4.42
C VAL A 127 -8.30 4.23 4.28
N TRP A 128 -8.93 3.42 3.43
CA TRP A 128 -10.37 3.43 3.25
C TRP A 128 -11.14 3.04 4.52
N CYS A 129 -10.68 2.01 5.24
CA CYS A 129 -11.27 1.60 6.52
C CYS A 129 -11.07 2.69 7.57
N ASP A 130 -9.84 3.23 7.70
CA ASP A 130 -9.51 4.30 8.66
C ASP A 130 -10.32 5.59 8.38
N MET A 131 -10.65 5.89 7.13
CA MET A 131 -11.53 7.01 6.75
C MET A 131 -13.00 6.79 7.10
N ARG A 132 -13.49 5.55 7.06
CA ARG A 132 -14.87 5.20 7.42
C ARG A 132 -15.11 5.23 8.92
N GLY A 133 -14.05 5.39 9.72
CA GLY A 133 -14.12 5.55 11.17
C GLY A 133 -14.76 4.33 11.83
N GLY A 134 -14.16 3.16 11.63
CA GLY A 134 -14.73 1.91 12.14
C GLY A 134 -14.97 1.90 13.65
#